data_AF-A0A3L6S067-F1
#
_entry.id   AF-A0A3L6S067-F1
#
_cell.length_a   1.000
_cell.length_b   1.000
_cell.length_c   1.000
_cell.angle_alpha   90.00
_cell.angle_beta   90.00
_cell.angle_gamma   90.00
#
_symmetry.space_group_name_H-M   'P 1'
#
loop_
_entity.id
_entity.type
_entity.pdbx_description
1 polymer ?
#
loop_
_entity_poly.entity_id
_entity_poly.type
_entity_poly.pdbx_seq_one_letter_code
_entity_poly.pdbx_strand_id
1 'polypeptide(L)'
;MTFVLSQVPAASRKFRTIDGERERRVRFAAGGVPEDISKTADPEFRTMRCESHNFTVAIFLSPFLVGGYQPDPTRHMWAIHLDEPDAAWVPGITGFDRVILSAANWFACPAMFYEAGRVVGCHYCLAPDVPDLTHRHSLRMAFRAALRALTGPGAGRGTAAATAGGRGRGRWMTGQDLDFHTAQVEEFARAKVAVVEAGGRGPRLVLMDTTPATVLRPDGHPSRYGHWAHENVTLYNDCVHWCLPGPIDAWNEMLLQMLLRDPS
;
A
#
# COMPACT_ATOMS: atom_id res chain seq x y z
N MET A 1 -16.14 -3.47 -9.67
CA MET A 1 -14.92 -2.75 -10.07
C MET A 1 -14.09 -2.51 -8.80
N THR A 2 -12.82 -2.96 -8.74
CA THR A 2 -12.05 -3.00 -7.48
C THR A 2 -10.71 -2.29 -7.65
N PHE A 3 -10.43 -1.32 -6.78
CA PHE A 3 -9.24 -0.50 -6.81
C PHE A 3 -8.31 -0.85 -5.64
N VAL A 4 -7.03 -0.96 -5.93
CA VAL A 4 -5.99 -1.33 -4.95
C VAL A 4 -4.93 -0.24 -4.91
N LEU A 5 -5.04 0.64 -3.92
CA LEU A 5 -3.98 1.51 -3.43
C LEU A 5 -3.14 0.74 -2.43
N SER A 6 -2.45 -0.27 -2.91
CA SER A 6 -1.55 -1.03 -2.09
C SER A 6 -0.25 -1.14 -2.81
N GLN A 7 0.82 -0.89 -2.05
CA GLN A 7 1.96 -1.80 -2.02
C GLN A 7 1.45 -3.26 -2.04
N VAL A 8 1.06 -3.80 -3.18
CA VAL A 8 1.60 -5.12 -3.51
C VAL A 8 3.07 -4.77 -3.66
N PRO A 9 3.93 -5.06 -2.67
CA PRO A 9 5.35 -4.84 -2.83
C PRO A 9 5.63 -5.57 -4.13
N ALA A 10 6.02 -4.82 -5.18
CA ALA A 10 5.97 -5.28 -6.55
C ALA A 10 6.27 -6.76 -6.53
N ALA A 11 5.28 -7.59 -6.86
CA ALA A 11 5.51 -9.01 -7.04
C ALA A 11 6.47 -9.07 -8.22
N SER A 12 7.74 -8.90 -7.89
CA SER A 12 8.88 -8.52 -8.71
C SER A 12 8.76 -7.22 -9.55
N ARG A 13 9.78 -6.37 -9.48
CA ARG A 13 10.27 -5.62 -10.67
C ARG A 13 11.05 -6.56 -11.63
N LYS A 14 10.95 -7.88 -11.45
CA LYS A 14 11.94 -8.90 -11.86
C LYS A 14 11.37 -10.28 -12.20
N PHE A 15 10.14 -10.39 -12.68
CA PHE A 15 9.69 -11.63 -13.33
C PHE A 15 10.21 -11.62 -14.77
N ARG A 16 11.52 -11.84 -14.92
CA ARG A 16 12.03 -12.59 -16.07
C ARG A 16 12.47 -13.94 -15.54
N THR A 17 11.88 -15.00 -16.07
CA THR A 17 12.24 -16.38 -15.76
C THR A 17 13.72 -16.63 -16.08
N ILE A 18 14.32 -17.55 -15.32
CA ILE A 18 15.67 -18.09 -15.54
C ILE A 18 15.80 -18.72 -16.95
N ASP A 19 14.68 -19.06 -17.58
CA ASP A 19 14.59 -19.34 -19.00
C ASP A 19 14.05 -18.12 -19.75
N GLY A 20 14.86 -17.56 -20.65
CA GLY A 20 14.46 -16.46 -21.51
C GLY A 20 13.10 -16.70 -22.19
N GLU A 21 12.29 -15.64 -22.28
CA GLU A 21 11.10 -15.53 -23.15
C GLU A 21 9.76 -16.15 -22.71
N ARG A 22 9.39 -16.15 -21.42
CA ARG A 22 7.95 -16.17 -21.06
C ARG A 22 7.58 -15.14 -20.01
N GLU A 23 7.01 -14.02 -20.46
CA GLU A 23 6.14 -13.17 -19.66
C GLU A 23 5.00 -14.03 -19.10
N ARG A 24 5.07 -14.37 -17.80
CA ARG A 24 3.93 -14.96 -17.11
C ARG A 24 2.91 -13.86 -16.88
N ARG A 25 1.97 -13.73 -17.83
CA ARG A 25 0.73 -12.95 -17.68
C ARG A 25 0.10 -13.27 -16.32
N VAL A 26 -0.26 -12.24 -15.56
CA VAL A 26 -1.10 -12.37 -14.36
C VAL A 26 -2.36 -13.12 -14.78
N ARG A 27 -2.54 -14.34 -14.30
CA ARG A 27 -3.79 -15.09 -14.50
C ARG A 27 -4.62 -14.90 -13.25
N PHE A 28 -5.77 -14.24 -13.37
CA PHE A 28 -6.79 -14.33 -12.33
C PHE A 28 -7.26 -15.77 -12.23
N ALA A 29 -7.57 -16.24 -11.02
CA ALA A 29 -8.04 -17.61 -10.76
C ALA A 29 -9.27 -18.01 -11.60
N ALA A 30 -9.98 -17.04 -12.18
CA ALA A 30 -11.19 -17.21 -12.97
C ALA A 30 -10.97 -17.39 -14.49
N GLY A 31 -9.78 -17.75 -14.95
CA GLY A 31 -9.58 -18.30 -16.31
C GLY A 31 -9.58 -17.31 -17.48
N GLY A 32 -9.56 -15.99 -17.24
CA GLY A 32 -9.32 -14.97 -18.27
C GLY A 32 -7.95 -14.34 -18.13
N VAL A 33 -7.25 -14.12 -19.26
CA VAL A 33 -6.09 -13.20 -19.25
C VAL A 33 -6.67 -11.79 -19.22
N PRO A 34 -6.39 -11.00 -18.16
CA PRO A 34 -6.80 -9.60 -18.14
C PRO A 34 -6.08 -8.80 -19.22
N GLU A 35 -6.82 -7.93 -19.90
CA GLU A 35 -6.29 -6.98 -20.87
C GLU A 35 -5.76 -5.75 -20.14
N ASP A 36 -4.61 -5.26 -20.56
CA ASP A 36 -4.06 -4.00 -20.06
C ASP A 36 -4.65 -2.82 -20.84
N ILE A 37 -5.40 -1.97 -20.15
CA ILE A 37 -6.06 -0.78 -20.69
C ILE A 37 -5.47 0.52 -20.11
N SER A 38 -4.24 0.45 -19.59
CA SER A 38 -3.55 1.59 -18.99
C SER A 38 -3.36 2.72 -20.01
N LYS A 39 -3.66 3.95 -19.59
CA LYS A 39 -3.46 5.16 -20.41
C LYS A 39 -2.04 5.72 -20.32
N THR A 40 -1.20 5.13 -19.46
CA THR A 40 0.18 5.52 -19.20
C THR A 40 1.10 4.36 -19.50
N ALA A 41 2.32 4.68 -19.95
CA ALA A 41 3.39 3.70 -20.12
C ALA A 41 4.13 3.41 -18.80
N ASP A 42 3.84 4.18 -17.75
CA ASP A 42 4.44 3.99 -16.44
C ASP A 42 3.97 2.66 -15.82
N PRO A 43 4.89 1.70 -15.56
CA PRO A 43 4.52 0.42 -14.98
C PRO A 43 3.98 0.53 -13.55
N GLU A 44 4.17 1.66 -12.88
CA GLU A 44 3.69 1.92 -11.52
C GLU A 44 2.19 2.23 -11.46
N PHE A 45 1.58 2.47 -12.62
CA PHE A 45 0.17 2.77 -12.78
C PHE A 45 -0.45 1.82 -13.82
N ARG A 46 -1.17 0.80 -13.33
CA ARG A 46 -1.75 -0.23 -14.20
C ARG A 46 -3.26 -0.31 -14.04
N THR A 47 -3.97 -0.38 -15.16
CA THR A 47 -5.40 -0.64 -15.22
C THR A 47 -5.63 -1.87 -16.09
N MET A 48 -6.22 -2.89 -15.49
CA MET A 48 -6.44 -4.19 -16.10
C MET A 48 -7.93 -4.50 -16.15
N ARG A 49 -8.44 -4.90 -17.32
CA ARG A 49 -9.83 -5.28 -17.53
C ARG A 49 -9.96 -6.79 -17.72
N CYS A 50 -10.81 -7.43 -16.92
CA CYS A 50 -11.17 -8.83 -17.07
C CYS A 50 -12.53 -8.90 -17.76
N GLU A 51 -12.54 -9.11 -19.08
CA GLU A 51 -13.79 -9.14 -19.86
C GLU A 51 -14.72 -10.29 -19.45
N SER A 52 -14.16 -11.47 -19.14
CA SER A 52 -14.96 -12.66 -18.81
C SER A 52 -15.83 -12.50 -17.56
N HIS A 53 -15.46 -11.58 -16.67
CA HIS A 53 -16.17 -11.32 -15.41
C HIS A 53 -16.56 -9.84 -15.25
N ASN A 54 -16.41 -9.05 -16.33
CA ASN A 54 -16.72 -7.63 -16.42
C ASN A 54 -16.28 -6.80 -15.19
N PHE A 55 -15.04 -6.99 -14.75
CA PHE A 55 -14.44 -6.16 -13.70
C PHE A 55 -13.14 -5.52 -14.16
N THR A 56 -12.83 -4.38 -13.55
CA THR A 56 -11.57 -3.68 -13.74
C THR A 56 -10.82 -3.63 -12.41
N VAL A 57 -9.52 -3.86 -12.48
CA VAL A 57 -8.57 -3.66 -11.39
C VAL A 57 -7.63 -2.54 -11.78
N ALA A 58 -7.47 -1.58 -10.89
CA ALA A 58 -6.48 -0.52 -11.07
C ALA A 58 -5.53 -0.48 -9.86
N ILE A 59 -4.26 -0.29 -10.16
CA ILE A 59 -3.16 -0.22 -9.19
C ILE A 59 -2.47 1.12 -9.40
N PHE A 60 -2.32 1.86 -8.31
CA PHE A 60 -1.59 3.12 -8.29
C PHE A 60 -0.50 3.03 -7.24
N LEU A 61 0.75 3.20 -7.64
CA LEU A 61 1.84 3.29 -6.70
C LEU A 61 1.81 4.64 -6.00
N SER A 62 1.45 4.62 -4.73
CA SER A 62 1.59 5.76 -3.82
C SER A 62 2.24 5.24 -2.53
N PRO A 63 3.59 5.28 -2.44
CA PRO A 63 4.32 4.61 -1.35
C PRO A 63 3.92 5.09 0.06
N PHE A 64 3.48 6.34 0.15
CA PHE A 64 3.10 7.01 1.39
C PHE A 64 1.61 7.37 1.44
N LEU A 65 0.78 7.04 0.45
CA LEU A 65 -0.63 7.50 0.28
C LEU A 65 -0.81 9.02 0.12
N VAL A 66 0.17 9.81 0.53
CA VAL A 66 0.27 11.26 0.41
C VAL A 66 1.41 11.64 -0.53
N GLY A 67 1.46 12.91 -0.93
CA GLY A 67 2.52 13.43 -1.79
C GLY A 67 3.91 13.11 -1.24
N GLY A 68 4.69 12.37 -2.04
CA GLY A 68 6.01 11.90 -1.63
C GLY A 68 6.97 11.80 -2.80
N TYR A 69 8.12 12.46 -2.72
CA TYR A 69 9.16 12.39 -3.75
C TYR A 69 10.56 12.47 -3.14
N GLN A 70 11.58 12.06 -3.88
CA GLN A 70 12.97 12.27 -3.50
C GLN A 70 13.52 13.51 -4.22
N PRO A 71 13.83 14.61 -3.50
CA PRO A 71 14.44 15.79 -4.11
C PRO A 71 15.83 15.49 -4.69
N ASP A 72 16.60 14.62 -4.01
CA ASP A 72 17.92 14.16 -4.43
C ASP A 72 17.99 12.62 -4.27
N PRO A 73 17.95 11.86 -5.37
CA PRO A 73 18.03 10.40 -5.35
C PRO A 73 19.31 9.86 -4.70
N THR A 74 20.39 10.66 -4.65
CA THR A 74 21.68 10.24 -4.08
C THR A 74 21.71 10.30 -2.56
N ARG A 75 20.80 11.06 -1.94
CA ARG A 75 20.77 11.29 -0.48
C ARG A 75 19.81 10.38 0.27
N HIS A 76 19.06 9.53 -0.45
CA HIS A 76 18.07 8.61 0.11
C HIS A 76 17.07 9.28 1.09
N MET A 77 16.81 10.58 0.91
CA MET A 77 15.95 11.38 1.75
C MET A 77 14.65 11.69 1.02
N TRP A 78 13.52 11.30 1.61
CA TRP A 78 12.21 11.58 1.06
C TRP A 78 11.68 12.94 1.55
N ALA A 79 10.96 13.65 0.69
CA ALA A 79 10.06 14.72 1.09
C ALA A 79 8.63 14.15 1.13
N ILE A 80 7.97 14.19 2.29
CA ILE A 80 6.62 13.66 2.48
C ILE A 80 5.70 14.80 2.96
N HIS A 81 4.63 15.05 2.21
CA HIS A 81 3.63 16.09 2.49
C HIS A 81 2.46 15.45 3.25
N LEU A 82 2.45 15.56 4.58
CA LEU A 82 1.58 14.77 5.46
C LEU A 82 0.09 15.14 5.36
N ASP A 83 -0.23 16.33 4.85
CA ASP A 83 -1.58 16.89 4.72
C ASP A 83 -2.13 16.85 3.28
N GLU A 84 -1.36 16.33 2.32
CA GLU A 84 -1.70 16.35 0.90
C GLU A 84 -1.88 14.91 0.37
N PRO A 85 -3.11 14.39 0.26
CA PRO A 85 -3.37 13.10 -0.39
C PRO A 85 -2.79 13.07 -1.81
N ASP A 86 -2.17 11.95 -2.17
CA ASP A 86 -1.38 11.88 -3.40
C ASP A 86 -2.25 12.03 -4.66
N ALA A 87 -1.87 12.99 -5.50
CA ALA A 87 -2.54 13.28 -6.76
C ALA A 87 -2.56 12.09 -7.74
N ALA A 88 -1.71 11.09 -7.52
CA ALA A 88 -1.68 9.87 -8.31
C ALA A 88 -2.99 9.09 -8.24
N TRP A 89 -3.68 9.08 -7.09
CA TRP A 89 -4.88 8.26 -6.90
C TRP A 89 -6.15 9.06 -6.63
N VAL A 90 -6.02 10.28 -6.08
CA VAL A 90 -7.16 11.12 -5.71
C VAL A 90 -8.17 11.33 -6.86
N PRO A 91 -7.74 11.64 -8.10
CA PRO A 91 -8.67 11.82 -9.22
C PRO A 91 -9.42 10.54 -9.60
N GLY A 92 -8.87 9.37 -9.29
CA GLY A 92 -9.45 8.07 -9.66
C GLY A 92 -10.51 7.57 -8.70
N ILE A 93 -10.50 7.98 -7.42
CA ILE A 93 -11.32 7.38 -6.34
C ILE A 93 -12.79 7.25 -6.72
N THR A 94 -13.39 8.30 -7.29
CA THR A 94 -14.83 8.37 -7.53
C THR A 94 -15.32 7.41 -8.62
N GLY A 95 -14.40 6.90 -9.45
CA GLY A 95 -14.70 5.96 -10.52
C GLY A 95 -14.73 4.49 -10.10
N PHE A 96 -14.46 4.16 -8.83
CA PHE A 96 -14.34 2.77 -8.36
C PHE A 96 -15.35 2.40 -7.27
N ASP A 97 -15.87 1.18 -7.32
CA ASP A 97 -16.86 0.66 -6.35
C ASP A 97 -16.23 0.20 -5.03
N ARG A 98 -14.93 -0.07 -5.02
CA ARG A 98 -14.18 -0.62 -3.89
C ARG A 98 -12.78 -0.07 -3.93
N VAL A 99 -12.24 0.36 -2.80
CA VAL A 99 -10.90 0.97 -2.68
C VAL A 99 -10.10 0.24 -1.60
N ILE A 100 -8.87 -0.15 -1.87
CA ILE A 100 -8.03 -0.83 -0.86
C ILE A 100 -6.81 0.03 -0.61
N LEU A 101 -6.66 0.61 0.58
CA LEU A 101 -5.47 1.35 1.01
C LEU A 101 -4.44 0.40 1.64
N SER A 102 -3.16 0.65 1.43
CA SER A 102 -2.07 -0.10 2.05
C SER A 102 -0.75 0.60 1.82
N ALA A 103 -0.10 0.88 2.94
CA ALA A 103 1.22 1.46 3.01
C ALA A 103 1.85 1.12 4.36
N ALA A 104 3.15 0.85 4.36
CA ALA A 104 3.91 0.54 5.58
C ALA A 104 5.41 0.75 5.35
N ASN A 105 6.00 -0.10 4.51
CA ASN A 105 7.44 -0.35 4.46
C ASN A 105 8.29 0.91 4.17
N TRP A 106 7.78 1.80 3.31
CA TRP A 106 8.45 3.03 2.89
C TRP A 106 8.57 4.08 3.98
N PHE A 107 7.68 4.07 4.98
CA PHE A 107 7.76 5.01 6.10
C PHE A 107 9.01 4.81 6.96
N ALA A 108 9.68 3.65 6.85
CA ALA A 108 10.97 3.41 7.49
C ALA A 108 12.16 4.07 6.77
N CYS A 109 11.96 4.66 5.58
CA CYS A 109 12.99 5.42 4.91
C CYS A 109 13.20 6.78 5.60
N PRO A 110 14.44 7.31 5.61
CA PRO A 110 14.70 8.67 6.07
C PRO A 110 13.86 9.68 5.28
N ALA A 111 13.24 10.62 6.00
CA ALA A 111 12.30 11.56 5.39
C ALA A 111 12.23 12.89 6.13
N MET A 112 11.99 13.95 5.37
CA MET A 112 11.58 15.27 5.83
C MET A 112 10.06 15.39 5.68
N PHE A 113 9.39 15.92 6.70
CA PHE A 113 7.94 16.04 6.75
C PHE A 113 7.49 17.47 6.52
N TYR A 114 6.51 17.64 5.65
CA TYR A 114 5.94 18.92 5.27
C TYR A 114 4.45 18.96 5.60
N GLU A 115 3.98 20.10 6.09
CA GLU A 115 2.55 20.47 6.16
C GLU A 115 2.40 21.90 5.65
N ALA A 116 1.40 22.14 4.78
CA ALA A 116 1.18 23.43 4.13
C ALA A 116 2.47 24.05 3.53
N GLY A 117 3.32 23.20 2.94
CA GLY A 117 4.61 23.58 2.36
C GLY A 117 5.72 23.93 3.36
N ARG A 118 5.55 23.72 4.67
CA ARG A 118 6.54 24.02 5.71
C ARG A 118 7.06 22.75 6.37
N VAL A 119 8.35 22.73 6.70
CA VAL A 119 8.95 21.61 7.45
C VAL A 119 8.39 21.59 8.86
N VAL A 120 7.79 20.47 9.25
CA VAL A 120 7.24 20.24 10.60
C VAL A 120 8.08 19.27 11.43
N GLY A 121 8.92 18.47 10.78
CA GLY A 121 9.79 17.51 11.43
C GLY A 121 10.44 16.57 10.42
N CYS A 122 11.02 15.50 10.93
CA CYS A 122 11.66 14.49 10.10
C CYS A 122 11.63 13.09 10.73
N HIS A 123 12.16 12.12 10.00
CA HIS A 123 12.59 10.84 10.53
C HIS A 123 14.00 10.55 10.03
N TYR A 124 14.93 10.33 10.97
CA TYR A 124 16.31 9.94 10.68
C TYR A 124 17.03 10.93 9.73
N CYS A 125 16.77 12.24 9.88
CA CYS A 125 17.36 13.26 9.01
C CYS A 125 18.69 13.83 9.48
N LEU A 126 19.03 13.67 10.77
CA LEU A 126 20.24 14.23 11.41
C LEU A 126 20.41 15.74 11.22
N ALA A 127 19.33 16.45 10.87
CA ALA A 127 19.36 17.90 10.70
C ALA A 127 19.27 18.59 12.07
N PRO A 128 20.12 19.60 12.34
CA PRO A 128 19.98 20.41 13.55
C PRO A 128 18.63 21.17 13.49
N ASP A 129 18.03 21.39 14.66
CA ASP A 129 16.81 22.20 14.83
C ASP A 129 15.53 21.66 14.15
N VAL A 130 15.55 20.43 13.64
CA VAL A 130 14.36 19.73 13.11
C VAL A 130 14.01 18.57 14.02
N PRO A 131 12.80 18.53 14.61
CA PRO A 131 12.41 17.44 15.50
C PRO A 131 12.25 16.13 14.72
N ASP A 132 12.82 15.03 15.24
CA ASP A 132 12.52 13.68 14.76
C ASP A 132 11.16 13.26 15.31
N LEU A 133 10.14 13.29 14.45
CA LEU A 133 8.77 12.90 14.78
C LEU A 133 8.55 11.40 14.63
N THR A 134 9.54 10.65 14.16
CA THR A 134 9.52 9.21 13.88
C THR A 134 8.68 8.79 12.66
N HIS A 135 8.99 7.63 12.12
CA HIS A 135 8.22 6.96 11.06
C HIS A 135 6.77 6.65 11.46
N ARG A 136 6.49 6.44 12.76
CA ARG A 136 5.12 6.20 13.25
C ARG A 136 4.23 7.43 13.07
N HIS A 137 4.78 8.63 13.28
CA HIS A 137 4.03 9.88 13.11
C HIS A 137 3.64 10.09 11.65
N SER A 138 4.58 9.96 10.72
CA SER A 138 4.30 10.13 9.30
C SER A 138 3.31 9.11 8.77
N LEU A 139 3.43 7.84 9.17
CA LEU A 139 2.45 6.80 8.81
C LEU A 139 1.04 7.16 9.33
N ARG A 140 0.92 7.57 10.59
CA ARG A 140 -0.36 7.96 11.19
C ARG A 140 -0.98 9.13 10.44
N MET A 141 -0.20 10.17 10.14
CA MET A 141 -0.69 11.36 9.45
C MET A 141 -1.08 11.07 8.00
N ALA A 142 -0.30 10.26 7.30
CA ALA A 142 -0.63 9.82 5.95
C ALA A 142 -1.92 9.01 5.87
N PHE A 143 -2.11 8.02 6.76
CA PHE A 143 -3.36 7.25 6.84
C PHE A 143 -4.55 8.15 7.15
N ARG A 144 -4.37 9.10 8.07
CA ARG A 144 -5.38 10.10 8.40
C ARG A 144 -5.77 10.94 7.19
N ALA A 145 -4.82 11.47 6.44
CA ALA A 145 -5.08 12.26 5.24
C ALA A 145 -5.79 11.44 4.17
N ALA A 146 -5.30 10.23 3.89
CA ALA A 146 -5.90 9.32 2.92
C ALA A 146 -7.34 8.93 3.28
N LEU A 147 -7.59 8.56 4.55
CA LEU A 147 -8.94 8.21 5.02
C LEU A 147 -9.89 9.41 5.00
N ARG A 148 -9.42 10.63 5.28
CA ARG A 148 -10.23 11.85 5.11
C ARG A 148 -10.60 12.08 3.65
N ALA A 149 -9.67 11.89 2.71
CA ALA A 149 -9.96 12.00 1.29
C ALA A 149 -11.00 10.95 0.83
N LEU A 150 -10.93 9.74 1.39
CA LEU A 150 -11.91 8.68 1.12
C LEU A 150 -13.24 8.86 1.84
N THR A 151 -13.36 9.65 2.88
CA THR A 151 -14.61 9.81 3.64
C THR A 151 -15.22 11.20 3.51
N GLY A 152 -14.51 12.10 2.84
CA GLY A 152 -14.93 13.48 2.63
C GLY A 152 -16.07 13.64 1.61
N PRO A 153 -16.58 14.87 1.47
CA PRO A 153 -17.60 15.19 0.48
C PRO A 153 -17.14 14.83 -0.93
N GLY A 154 -17.93 14.03 -1.65
CA GLY A 154 -17.60 13.58 -3.01
C GLY A 154 -16.83 12.26 -3.08
N ALA A 155 -16.51 11.61 -1.96
CA ALA A 155 -15.94 10.28 -1.97
C ALA A 155 -16.93 9.24 -2.51
N GLY A 156 -16.44 8.28 -3.31
CA GLY A 156 -17.24 7.19 -3.84
C GLY A 156 -17.84 6.31 -2.74
N ARG A 157 -18.95 5.60 -3.03
CA ARG A 157 -19.67 4.73 -2.06
C ARG A 157 -18.91 3.46 -1.66
N GLY A 158 -17.63 3.35 -2.01
CA GLY A 158 -16.93 2.08 -2.01
C GLY A 158 -16.43 1.60 -0.65
N THR A 159 -16.13 0.31 -0.56
CA THR A 159 -15.52 -0.28 0.62
C THR A 159 -14.05 0.08 0.68
N ALA A 160 -13.59 0.74 1.76
CA ALA A 160 -12.17 1.02 1.98
C ALA A 160 -11.53 -0.05 2.89
N ALA A 161 -10.54 -0.79 2.38
CA ALA A 161 -9.79 -1.78 3.17
C ALA A 161 -8.34 -1.37 3.39
N ALA A 162 -7.89 -1.28 4.64
CA ALA A 162 -6.50 -1.05 4.99
C ALA A 162 -5.78 -2.37 5.25
N THR A 163 -4.60 -2.61 4.66
CA THR A 163 -3.69 -3.67 5.10
C THR A 163 -2.51 -3.09 5.89
N ALA A 164 -2.13 -3.80 6.94
CA ALA A 164 -0.97 -3.48 7.75
C ALA A 164 0.09 -4.58 7.46
N GLY A 165 1.18 -4.19 6.78
CA GLY A 165 2.27 -5.09 6.45
C GLY A 165 3.28 -5.16 7.60
N GLY A 166 3.58 -6.37 8.08
CA GLY A 166 4.67 -6.60 9.03
C GLY A 166 5.83 -7.33 8.35
N ARG A 167 7.08 -7.08 8.79
CA ARG A 167 8.27 -7.81 8.33
C ARG A 167 8.41 -9.20 8.95
N GLY A 168 7.51 -9.57 9.87
CA GLY A 168 7.40 -10.91 10.45
C GLY A 168 8.66 -11.32 11.19
N ARG A 169 8.88 -10.78 12.39
CA ARG A 169 10.09 -11.08 13.19
C ARG A 169 9.87 -12.08 14.33
N GLY A 170 8.80 -12.87 14.32
CA GLY A 170 8.60 -13.93 15.30
C GLY A 170 7.15 -14.34 15.53
N ARG A 171 6.91 -15.07 16.61
CA ARG A 171 5.59 -15.62 16.99
C ARG A 171 4.56 -14.53 17.36
N TRP A 172 5.03 -13.32 17.67
CA TRP A 172 4.21 -12.20 18.13
C TRP A 172 4.56 -10.93 17.38
N MET A 173 3.58 -10.04 17.23
CA MET A 173 3.78 -8.72 16.65
C MET A 173 4.51 -7.82 17.66
N THR A 174 5.66 -7.27 17.28
CA THR A 174 6.52 -6.46 18.17
C THR A 174 7.23 -5.36 17.40
N GLY A 175 7.72 -4.33 18.11
CA GLY A 175 8.51 -3.25 17.54
C GLY A 175 7.75 -2.50 16.43
N GLN A 176 8.45 -2.21 15.33
CA GLN A 176 7.90 -1.44 14.21
C GLN A 176 6.59 -2.04 13.65
N ASP A 177 6.48 -3.37 13.55
CA ASP A 177 5.26 -4.02 13.03
C ASP A 177 4.04 -3.70 13.92
N LEU A 178 4.23 -3.73 15.25
CA LEU A 178 3.19 -3.40 16.22
C LEU A 178 2.85 -1.91 16.21
N ASP A 179 3.86 -1.05 16.13
CA ASP A 179 3.68 0.40 16.09
C ASP A 179 2.88 0.84 14.84
N PHE A 180 3.20 0.26 13.69
CA PHE A 180 2.50 0.51 12.43
C PHE A 180 1.07 -0.03 12.48
N HIS A 181 0.90 -1.30 12.82
CA HIS A 181 -0.43 -1.90 12.94
C HIS A 181 -1.34 -1.09 13.87
N THR A 182 -0.84 -0.74 15.06
CA THR A 182 -1.60 0.04 16.04
C THR A 182 -2.02 1.40 15.46
N ALA A 183 -1.10 2.13 14.83
CA ALA A 183 -1.40 3.43 14.23
C ALA A 183 -2.44 3.32 13.10
N GLN A 184 -2.34 2.30 12.25
CA GLN A 184 -3.27 2.07 11.15
C GLN A 184 -4.67 1.72 11.66
N VAL A 185 -4.77 0.83 12.66
CA VAL A 185 -6.04 0.43 13.29
C VAL A 185 -6.70 1.62 14.00
N GLU A 186 -5.92 2.43 14.72
CA GLU A 186 -6.43 3.63 15.40
C GLU A 186 -7.01 4.66 14.42
N GLU A 187 -6.29 4.99 13.34
CA GLU A 187 -6.77 5.95 12.34
C GLU A 187 -7.96 5.42 11.55
N PHE A 188 -8.00 4.11 11.28
CA PHE A 188 -9.16 3.46 10.69
C PHE A 188 -10.39 3.54 11.60
N ALA A 189 -10.24 3.23 12.89
CA ALA A 189 -11.32 3.33 13.87
C ALA A 189 -11.83 4.77 13.99
N ARG A 190 -10.92 5.75 14.04
CA ARG A 190 -11.25 7.19 14.03
C ARG A 190 -12.06 7.57 12.79
N ALA A 191 -11.64 7.13 11.60
CA ALA A 191 -12.36 7.41 10.35
C ALA A 191 -13.76 6.79 10.36
N LYS A 192 -13.90 5.57 10.90
CA LYS A 192 -15.20 4.89 11.02
C LYS A 192 -16.15 5.64 11.96
N VAL A 193 -15.66 6.14 13.09
CA VAL A 193 -16.44 6.99 14.00
C VAL A 193 -16.88 8.27 13.29
N ALA A 194 -15.97 8.95 12.59
CA ALA A 194 -16.28 10.18 11.86
C ALA A 194 -17.37 9.98 10.78
N VAL A 195 -17.37 8.85 10.06
CA VAL A 195 -18.43 8.51 9.10
C VAL A 195 -19.79 8.35 9.77
N VAL A 196 -19.82 7.70 10.95
CA VAL A 196 -21.05 7.53 11.74
C VAL A 196 -21.57 8.88 12.26
N GLU A 197 -20.68 9.70 12.80
CA GLU A 197 -21.01 11.06 13.30
C GLU A 197 -21.50 11.98 12.17
N ALA A 198 -21.00 11.81 10.95
CA ALA A 198 -21.47 12.50 9.75
C ALA A 198 -22.81 11.96 9.20
N GLY A 199 -23.55 11.17 9.98
CA GLY A 199 -24.87 10.64 9.62
C GLY A 199 -24.84 9.44 8.67
N GLY A 200 -23.71 8.73 8.59
CA GLY A 200 -23.59 7.49 7.82
C GLY A 200 -23.68 7.67 6.30
N ARG A 201 -23.53 8.90 5.79
CA ARG A 201 -23.61 9.22 4.36
C ARG A 201 -22.30 9.01 3.59
N GLY A 202 -21.26 8.51 4.25
CA GLY A 202 -19.94 8.20 3.66
C GLY A 202 -19.79 6.74 3.21
N PRO A 203 -18.63 6.38 2.65
CA PRO A 203 -18.35 5.00 2.26
C PRO A 203 -18.33 4.05 3.46
N ARG A 204 -18.60 2.78 3.17
CA ARG A 204 -18.46 1.71 4.15
C ARG A 204 -16.97 1.43 4.37
N LEU A 205 -16.47 1.66 5.57
CA LEU A 205 -15.09 1.29 5.90
C LEU A 205 -15.05 -0.14 6.44
N VAL A 206 -14.21 -1.01 5.84
CA VAL A 206 -13.98 -2.38 6.34
C VAL A 206 -12.48 -2.67 6.44
N LEU A 207 -11.98 -2.98 7.64
CA LEU A 207 -10.56 -3.30 7.84
C LEU A 207 -10.24 -4.71 7.35
N MET A 208 -9.27 -4.86 6.45
CA MET A 208 -8.69 -6.16 6.05
C MET A 208 -7.40 -6.38 6.84
N ASP A 209 -7.51 -6.84 8.08
CA ASP A 209 -6.35 -7.02 8.95
C ASP A 209 -5.54 -8.27 8.58
N THR A 210 -4.56 -8.09 7.68
CA THR A 210 -3.65 -9.16 7.24
C THR A 210 -2.46 -9.35 8.18
N THR A 211 -2.20 -8.44 9.11
CA THR A 211 -0.95 -8.42 9.88
C THR A 211 -0.77 -9.63 10.77
N PRO A 212 -1.78 -10.09 11.57
CA PRO A 212 -1.63 -11.27 12.41
C PRO A 212 -1.24 -12.51 11.61
N ALA A 213 -1.83 -12.71 10.43
CA ALA A 213 -1.50 -13.84 9.56
C ALA A 213 -0.10 -13.69 8.94
N THR A 214 0.28 -12.46 8.58
CA THR A 214 1.53 -12.16 7.88
C THR A 214 2.74 -12.25 8.79
N VAL A 215 2.62 -11.78 10.04
CA VAL A 215 3.72 -11.82 11.03
C VAL A 215 4.17 -13.24 11.33
N LEU A 216 3.27 -14.21 11.20
CA LEU A 216 3.55 -15.64 11.37
C LEU A 216 4.25 -16.29 10.17
N ARG A 217 4.50 -15.53 9.08
CA ARG A 217 5.05 -16.06 7.84
C ARG A 217 6.41 -15.47 7.43
N PRO A 218 7.43 -15.37 8.32
CA PRO A 218 8.77 -14.95 7.91
C PRO A 218 9.37 -15.82 6.78
N ASP A 219 8.92 -17.07 6.68
CA ASP A 219 9.29 -18.02 5.62
C ASP A 219 8.79 -17.60 4.22
N GLY A 220 7.82 -16.69 4.15
CA GLY A 220 7.24 -16.22 2.89
C GLY A 220 8.09 -15.18 2.16
N HIS A 221 9.21 -14.73 2.73
CA HIS A 221 10.09 -13.73 2.11
C HIS A 221 11.09 -14.37 1.12
N PRO A 222 11.43 -13.70 0.00
CA PRO A 222 12.42 -14.18 -0.95
C PRO A 222 13.83 -14.32 -0.38
N SER A 223 14.18 -13.57 0.67
CA SER A 223 15.52 -13.55 1.25
C SER A 223 16.56 -13.27 0.14
N ARG A 224 17.63 -14.06 0.06
CA ARG A 224 18.66 -13.96 -1.00
C ARG A 224 18.14 -14.12 -2.43
N TYR A 225 16.94 -14.68 -2.61
CA TYR A 225 16.36 -14.95 -3.93
C TYR A 225 15.55 -13.78 -4.49
N GLY A 226 15.43 -12.67 -3.75
CA GLY A 226 14.77 -11.44 -4.22
C GLY A 226 15.60 -10.63 -5.23
N HIS A 227 16.90 -10.91 -5.32
CA HIS A 227 17.86 -10.15 -6.11
C HIS A 227 18.51 -11.01 -7.20
N TRP A 228 18.99 -10.35 -8.26
CA TRP A 228 19.81 -11.05 -9.25
C TRP A 228 21.18 -11.35 -8.63
N ALA A 229 21.79 -12.47 -9.00
CA ALA A 229 23.08 -12.89 -8.42
C ALA A 229 24.21 -11.86 -8.56
N HIS A 230 24.13 -10.97 -9.55
CA HIS A 230 25.11 -9.93 -9.85
C HIS A 230 24.62 -8.51 -9.49
N GLU A 231 23.47 -8.37 -8.83
CA GLU A 231 22.97 -7.06 -8.44
C GLU A 231 23.75 -6.51 -7.24
N ASN A 232 24.19 -5.26 -7.34
CA ASN A 232 24.81 -4.57 -6.23
C ASN A 232 23.71 -4.03 -5.30
N VAL A 233 23.52 -4.67 -4.14
CA VAL A 233 22.46 -4.34 -3.18
C VAL A 233 23.05 -4.00 -1.82
N THR A 234 22.51 -2.98 -1.17
CA THR A 234 22.93 -2.57 0.18
C THR A 234 22.50 -3.59 1.24
N LEU A 235 21.36 -4.24 1.03
CA LEU A 235 20.85 -5.32 1.87
C LEU A 235 20.64 -6.57 1.00
N TYR A 236 21.38 -7.64 1.30
CA TYR A 236 21.35 -8.85 0.47
C TYR A 236 20.10 -9.71 0.66
N ASN A 237 19.53 -9.73 1.87
CA ASN A 237 18.32 -10.47 2.16
C ASN A 237 17.09 -9.58 1.95
N ASP A 238 16.24 -9.94 1.00
CA ASP A 238 14.94 -9.30 0.82
C ASP A 238 13.95 -9.80 1.87
N CYS A 239 13.66 -8.95 2.86
CA CYS A 239 12.66 -9.17 3.90
C CYS A 239 11.48 -8.20 3.79
N VAL A 240 11.28 -7.59 2.61
CA VAL A 240 10.24 -6.57 2.36
C VAL A 240 9.21 -7.10 1.37
N HIS A 241 9.64 -7.86 0.37
CA HIS A 241 8.78 -8.50 -0.61
C HIS A 241 8.36 -9.90 -0.17
N TRP A 242 7.39 -10.47 -0.89
CA TRP A 242 6.84 -11.80 -0.64
C TRP A 242 7.02 -12.70 -1.86
N CYS A 243 7.31 -13.97 -1.62
CA CYS A 243 7.31 -15.00 -2.65
C CYS A 243 5.91 -15.19 -3.24
N LEU A 244 5.86 -15.56 -4.53
CA LEU A 244 4.67 -16.10 -5.18
C LEU A 244 4.97 -17.49 -5.74
N PRO A 245 4.12 -18.51 -5.49
CA PRO A 245 2.99 -18.48 -4.55
C PRO A 245 3.46 -18.29 -3.08
N GLY A 246 2.61 -17.73 -2.22
CA GLY A 246 2.98 -17.36 -0.85
C GLY A 246 1.94 -16.56 -0.07
N PRO A 247 2.33 -15.78 0.96
CA PRO A 247 1.40 -15.04 1.82
C PRO A 247 0.43 -14.10 1.11
N ILE A 248 0.83 -13.57 -0.06
CA ILE A 248 -0.03 -12.75 -0.90
C ILE A 248 -1.28 -13.51 -1.38
N ASP A 249 -1.18 -14.82 -1.62
CA ASP A 249 -2.34 -15.63 -2.01
C ASP A 249 -3.38 -15.68 -0.89
N ALA A 250 -2.93 -15.72 0.37
CA ALA A 250 -3.83 -15.64 1.53
C ALA A 250 -4.50 -14.26 1.64
N TRP A 251 -3.80 -13.17 1.33
CA TRP A 251 -4.39 -11.83 1.28
C TRP A 251 -5.47 -11.72 0.20
N ASN A 252 -5.19 -12.29 -0.97
CA ASN A 252 -6.16 -12.35 -2.08
C ASN A 252 -7.40 -13.17 -1.71
N GLU A 253 -7.23 -14.28 -1.01
CA GLU A 253 -8.36 -15.09 -0.52
C GLU A 253 -9.18 -14.33 0.54
N MET A 254 -8.52 -13.66 1.50
CA MET A 254 -9.21 -12.80 2.47
C MET A 254 -10.03 -11.72 1.78
N LEU A 255 -9.43 -11.04 0.79
CA LEU A 255 -10.12 -10.03 0.00
C LEU A 255 -11.32 -10.62 -0.75
N LEU A 256 -11.14 -11.76 -1.42
CA LEU A 256 -12.23 -12.45 -2.12
C LEU A 256 -13.39 -12.77 -1.17
N GLN A 257 -13.10 -13.34 0.01
CA GLN A 257 -14.11 -13.64 1.01
C GLN A 257 -14.84 -12.37 1.51
N MET A 258 -14.13 -11.25 1.65
CA MET A 258 -14.74 -9.97 2.01
C MET A 258 -15.66 -9.44 0.91
N LEU A 259 -15.24 -9.56 -0.36
CA LEU A 259 -16.04 -9.14 -1.51
C LEU A 259 -17.30 -10.01 -1.69
N LEU A 260 -17.20 -11.33 -1.49
CA LEU A 260 -18.33 -12.26 -1.58
C LEU A 260 -19.38 -12.04 -0.48
N ARG A 261 -18.96 -11.59 0.70
CA ARG A 261 -19.86 -11.29 1.84
C ARG A 261 -20.50 -9.92 1.76
N ASP A 262 -20.03 -9.05 0.88
CA ASP A 262 -20.51 -7.68 0.70
C ASP A 262 -20.73 -7.37 -0.79
N PRO A 263 -21.70 -8.05 -1.43
CA PRO A 263 -22.03 -7.80 -2.84
C PRO A 263 -22.50 -6.36 -3.01
N SER A 264 -21.96 -5.70 -4.04
CA SER A 264 -22.29 -4.32 -4.46
C SER A 264 -23.76 -4.16 -4.83
#